data_AF-A0A5S4TAU6-F1
#
_entry.id   AF-A0A5S4TAU6-F1
#
_cell.length_a   1.000
_cell.length_b   1.000
_cell.length_c   1.000
_cell.angle_alpha   90.00
_cell.angle_beta   90.00
_cell.angle_gamma   90.00
#
_symmetry.space_group_name_H-M   'P 1'
#
loop_
_entity.id
_entity.type
_entity.pdbx_description
1 polymer ?
#
loop_
_entity_poly.entity_id
_entity_poly.type
_entity_poly.pdbx_seq_one_letter_code
_entity_poly.pdbx_strand_id
1 'polypeptide(L)'
;LYLGANVQEEVGLRGAHASTAKFDPEVFLAVDCSPAGDVYGGQGKIGDGTLIRFYDPGHLLLPVMKDFLLTTAEEAGIKYQYYCGKGGTDAGAAHLKNGGVPSTTIGVCARYIHSHQTLYAMDDFLEAQAF
;
A
#
# COMPACT_ATOMS: atom_id res chain seq x y z
N LEU A 1 17.87 -4.77 -4.61
CA LEU A 1 16.85 -3.79 -4.22
C LEU A 1 16.78 -2.70 -5.26
N TYR A 2 15.59 -2.47 -5.84
CA TYR A 2 15.30 -1.32 -6.70
C TYR A 2 14.31 -0.41 -5.98
N LEU A 3 14.58 0.89 -5.96
CA LEU A 3 13.70 1.92 -5.41
C LEU A 3 13.39 2.92 -6.51
N GLY A 4 12.13 3.32 -6.63
CA GLY A 4 11.71 4.24 -7.66
C GLY A 4 10.30 4.75 -7.44
N ALA A 5 9.92 5.76 -8.22
CA ALA A 5 8.57 6.30 -8.25
C ALA A 5 7.95 6.00 -9.61
N ASN A 6 6.85 5.24 -9.61
CA ASN A 6 6.07 5.04 -10.82
C ASN A 6 5.29 6.32 -11.17
N VAL A 7 4.98 6.47 -12.44
CA VAL A 7 4.11 7.53 -12.95
C VAL A 7 2.82 6.94 -13.49
N GLN A 8 1.77 7.76 -13.59
CA GLN A 8 0.49 7.37 -14.19
C GLN A 8 -0.21 6.19 -13.48
N GLU A 9 -0.11 6.13 -12.15
CA GLU A 9 -0.92 5.22 -11.30
C GLU A 9 -2.43 5.54 -11.52
N GLU A 10 -2.80 6.80 -11.27
CA GLU A 10 -4.18 7.32 -11.30
C GLU A 10 -4.90 7.24 -12.65
N VAL A 11 -4.16 6.91 -13.73
CA VAL A 11 -4.70 6.78 -15.10
C VAL A 11 -4.48 5.38 -15.67
N GLY A 12 -4.31 4.39 -14.79
CA GLY A 12 -4.30 2.97 -15.12
C GLY A 12 -2.97 2.27 -14.92
N LEU A 13 -2.24 2.58 -13.84
CA LEU A 13 -1.07 1.81 -13.38
C LEU A 13 0.05 1.64 -14.42
N ARG A 14 0.17 2.59 -15.36
CA ARG A 14 1.00 2.41 -16.57
C ARG A 14 2.49 2.33 -16.24
N GLY A 15 2.92 3.10 -15.23
CA GLY A 15 4.28 3.05 -14.71
C GLY A 15 4.62 1.67 -14.11
N ALA A 16 3.73 1.13 -13.28
CA ALA A 16 3.91 -0.20 -12.68
C ALA A 16 4.02 -1.30 -13.74
N HIS A 17 3.22 -1.27 -14.80
CA HIS A 17 3.36 -2.23 -15.91
C HIS A 17 4.75 -2.18 -16.57
N ALA A 18 5.31 -0.99 -16.76
CA ALA A 18 6.62 -0.82 -17.38
C ALA A 18 7.76 -1.22 -16.42
N SER A 19 7.70 -0.80 -15.16
CA SER A 19 8.75 -1.08 -14.18
C SER A 19 8.84 -2.56 -13.85
N THR A 20 7.71 -3.22 -13.62
CA THR A 20 7.67 -4.67 -13.33
C THR A 20 8.14 -5.52 -14.52
N ALA A 21 7.81 -5.12 -15.76
CA ALA A 21 8.33 -5.79 -16.95
C ALA A 21 9.83 -5.59 -17.16
N LYS A 22 10.35 -4.38 -16.86
CA LYS A 22 11.77 -4.06 -17.05
C LYS A 22 12.67 -4.72 -16.02
N PHE A 23 12.25 -4.70 -14.76
CA PHE A 23 13.10 -5.09 -13.64
C PHE A 23 12.85 -6.52 -13.15
N ASP A 24 11.79 -7.18 -13.62
CA ASP A 24 11.44 -8.56 -13.28
C ASP A 24 11.57 -8.87 -11.77
N PRO A 25 10.81 -8.16 -10.91
CA PRO A 25 10.99 -8.28 -9.48
C PRO A 25 10.43 -9.60 -8.94
N GLU A 26 11.13 -10.19 -7.98
CA GLU A 26 10.67 -11.37 -7.23
C GLU A 26 9.62 -11.01 -6.16
N VAL A 27 9.64 -9.76 -5.67
CA VAL A 27 8.67 -9.19 -4.72
C VAL A 27 8.45 -7.73 -5.07
N PHE A 28 7.20 -7.26 -5.00
CA PHE A 28 6.84 -5.87 -5.26
C PHE A 28 6.15 -5.23 -4.04
N LEU A 29 6.75 -4.17 -3.49
CA LEU A 29 6.17 -3.39 -2.40
C LEU A 29 5.72 -2.03 -2.96
N ALA A 30 4.42 -1.83 -3.08
CA ALA A 30 3.85 -0.51 -3.32
C ALA A 30 3.85 0.28 -2.01
N VAL A 31 4.40 1.50 -2.06
CA VAL A 31 4.28 2.48 -0.99
C VAL A 31 3.32 3.56 -1.47
N ASP A 32 2.15 3.63 -0.84
CA ASP A 32 1.04 4.46 -1.33
C ASP A 32 0.30 5.13 -0.16
N CYS A 33 -0.68 5.98 -0.44
CA CYS A 33 -1.61 6.48 0.57
C CYS A 33 -2.95 5.78 0.46
N SER A 34 -3.76 5.82 1.53
CA SER A 34 -5.12 5.27 1.47
C SER A 34 -6.10 6.12 2.27
N PRO A 35 -7.37 6.22 1.82
CA PRO A 35 -8.31 7.17 2.38
C PRO A 35 -8.73 6.76 3.80
N ALA A 36 -8.60 7.69 4.73
CA ALA A 36 -9.15 7.61 6.07
C ALA A 36 -10.67 7.83 6.03
N GLY A 37 -11.41 6.81 6.46
CA GLY A 37 -12.87 6.84 6.59
C GLY A 37 -13.36 7.18 8.00
N ASP A 38 -12.44 7.45 8.93
CA ASP A 38 -12.70 7.66 10.36
C ASP A 38 -13.73 8.72 10.71
N VAL A 39 -13.82 9.81 9.95
CA VAL A 39 -14.86 10.86 10.10
C VAL A 39 -16.28 10.30 10.02
N TYR A 40 -16.45 9.20 9.27
CA TYR A 40 -17.74 8.55 9.05
C TYR A 40 -17.83 7.16 9.72
N GLY A 41 -16.91 6.85 10.66
CA GLY A 41 -16.85 5.54 11.32
C GLY A 41 -16.35 4.41 10.41
N GLY A 42 -15.64 4.74 9.33
CA GLY A 42 -15.06 3.78 8.39
C GLY A 42 -13.65 3.30 8.77
N GLN A 43 -13.06 2.52 7.87
CA GLN A 43 -11.69 2.02 7.99
C GLN A 43 -10.66 3.14 7.83
N GLY A 44 -9.45 2.94 8.37
CA GLY A 44 -8.36 3.90 8.28
C GLY A 44 -8.62 5.10 9.19
N LYS A 45 -8.02 5.07 10.37
CA LYS A 45 -8.07 6.15 11.35
C LYS A 45 -6.73 6.86 11.45
N ILE A 46 -6.78 8.18 11.37
CA ILE A 46 -5.59 9.01 11.52
C ILE A 46 -5.03 8.87 12.93
N GLY A 47 -3.71 8.65 13.03
CA GLY A 47 -2.97 8.42 14.28
C GLY A 47 -3.03 6.97 14.79
N ASP A 48 -3.66 6.07 14.04
CA ASP A 48 -3.72 4.64 14.37
C ASP A 48 -2.71 3.77 13.64
N GLY A 49 -1.72 4.38 12.98
CA GLY A 49 -0.58 3.70 12.38
C GLY A 49 -0.75 3.43 10.89
N THR A 50 0.25 2.76 10.31
CA THR A 50 0.30 2.47 8.87
C THR A 50 -0.81 1.52 8.42
N LEU A 51 -1.21 1.60 7.16
CA LEU A 51 -2.24 0.77 6.58
C LEU A 51 -1.61 -0.43 5.88
N ILE A 52 -1.99 -1.64 6.33
CA ILE A 52 -1.70 -2.88 5.63
C ILE A 52 -2.93 -3.22 4.79
N ARG A 53 -2.79 -3.03 3.48
CA ARG A 53 -3.87 -3.30 2.53
C ARG A 53 -3.90 -4.79 2.18
N PHE A 54 -4.90 -5.49 2.70
CA PHE A 54 -5.08 -6.92 2.39
C PHE A 54 -5.95 -7.16 1.16
N TYR A 55 -6.75 -6.17 0.75
CA TYR A 55 -7.65 -6.26 -0.40
C TYR A 55 -7.82 -4.91 -1.08
N ASP A 56 -7.89 -4.93 -2.41
CA ASP A 56 -8.57 -3.96 -3.26
C ASP A 56 -9.13 -4.64 -4.54
N PRO A 57 -9.93 -3.96 -5.38
CA PRO A 57 -10.53 -4.60 -6.56
C PRO A 57 -9.54 -5.18 -7.58
N GLY A 58 -8.28 -4.73 -7.55
CA GLY A 58 -7.22 -5.19 -8.44
C GLY A 58 -6.21 -6.12 -7.77
N HIS A 59 -6.24 -6.32 -6.45
CA HIS A 59 -5.21 -7.09 -5.73
C HIS A 59 -5.75 -7.71 -4.43
N LEU A 60 -5.46 -9.00 -4.24
CA LEU A 60 -5.68 -9.71 -2.97
C LEU A 60 -4.33 -10.15 -2.40
N LEU A 61 -4.03 -9.74 -1.18
CA LEU A 61 -2.76 -10.01 -0.53
C LEU A 61 -2.55 -11.51 -0.30
N LEU A 62 -1.39 -12.01 -0.70
CA LEU A 62 -1.01 -13.41 -0.48
C LEU A 62 -0.92 -13.72 1.03
N PRO A 63 -1.50 -14.84 1.53
CA PRO A 63 -1.51 -15.14 2.97
C PRO A 63 -0.13 -15.16 3.63
N VAL A 64 0.86 -15.76 2.97
CA VAL A 64 2.24 -15.83 3.48
C VAL A 64 2.88 -14.44 3.57
N MET A 65 2.58 -13.56 2.61
CA MET A 65 3.07 -12.19 2.63
C MET A 65 2.39 -11.37 3.74
N LYS A 66 1.09 -11.60 3.97
CA LYS A 66 0.37 -11.01 5.12
C LYS A 66 1.01 -11.45 6.44
N ASP A 67 1.28 -12.74 6.63
CA ASP A 67 1.90 -13.23 7.86
C ASP A 67 3.31 -12.61 8.05
N PHE A 68 4.12 -12.52 6.99
CA PHE A 68 5.41 -11.84 7.03
C PHE A 68 5.32 -10.36 7.45
N LEU A 69 4.37 -9.60 6.88
CA LEU A 69 4.20 -8.19 7.21
C LEU A 69 3.74 -8.00 8.67
N LEU A 70 2.82 -8.85 9.15
CA LEU A 70 2.33 -8.78 10.53
C LEU A 70 3.45 -9.11 11.52
N THR A 71 4.21 -10.17 11.30
CA THR A 71 5.37 -10.51 12.14
C THR A 71 6.40 -9.39 12.14
N THR A 72 6.72 -8.82 10.96
CA THR A 72 7.65 -7.69 10.85
C THR A 72 7.17 -6.49 11.68
N ALA A 73 5.88 -6.14 11.57
CA ALA A 73 5.31 -5.03 12.33
C ALA A 73 5.34 -5.30 13.84
N GLU A 74 4.98 -6.51 14.27
CA GLU A 74 4.99 -6.90 15.68
C GLU A 74 6.41 -6.89 16.29
N GLU A 75 7.40 -7.42 15.57
CA GLU A 75 8.80 -7.46 16.02
C GLU A 75 9.43 -6.07 16.08
N ALA A 76 9.10 -5.19 15.13
CA ALA A 76 9.58 -3.81 15.08
C ALA A 76 8.78 -2.84 15.96
N GLY A 77 7.66 -3.27 16.54
CA GLY A 77 6.78 -2.42 17.34
C GLY A 77 6.00 -1.39 16.53
N ILE A 78 5.77 -1.65 15.24
CA ILE A 78 5.09 -0.76 14.31
C ILE A 78 3.58 -0.85 14.51
N LYS A 79 2.93 0.30 14.71
CA LYS A 79 1.46 0.37 14.80
C LYS A 79 0.87 0.27 13.40
N TYR A 80 -0.09 -0.64 13.21
CA TYR A 80 -0.73 -0.85 11.92
C TYR A 80 -2.25 -1.06 12.01
N GLN A 81 -2.92 -0.91 10.87
CA GLN A 81 -4.36 -1.14 10.71
C GLN A 81 -4.60 -2.00 9.47
N TYR A 82 -5.56 -2.92 9.56
CA TYR A 82 -6.05 -3.65 8.39
C TYR A 82 -6.89 -2.75 7.51
N TYR A 83 -6.66 -2.82 6.20
CA TYR A 83 -7.36 -1.95 5.24
C TYR A 83 -7.90 -2.72 4.03
N CYS A 84 -9.22 -2.64 3.84
CA CYS A 84 -9.92 -3.07 2.63
C CYS A 84 -10.21 -1.85 1.75
N GLY A 85 -9.45 -1.73 0.66
CA GLY A 85 -9.50 -0.60 -0.25
C GLY A 85 -10.58 -0.71 -1.31
N LYS A 86 -11.03 0.46 -1.79
CA LYS A 86 -12.03 0.58 -2.86
C LYS A 86 -11.43 0.94 -4.23
N GLY A 87 -10.23 1.52 -4.24
CA GLY A 87 -9.44 1.83 -5.44
C GLY A 87 -8.22 0.92 -5.52
N GLY A 88 -7.72 0.68 -6.73
CA GLY A 88 -6.51 -0.11 -6.94
C GLY A 88 -5.24 0.61 -6.50
N THR A 89 -4.12 -0.08 -6.62
CA THR A 89 -2.76 0.44 -6.40
C THR A 89 -1.82 -0.24 -7.39
N ASP A 90 -0.56 0.20 -7.45
CA ASP A 90 0.47 -0.41 -8.32
C ASP A 90 0.65 -1.93 -8.07
N ALA A 91 0.35 -2.45 -6.87
CA ALA A 91 0.36 -3.89 -6.58
C ALA A 91 -0.63 -4.68 -7.47
N GLY A 92 -1.76 -4.05 -7.87
CA GLY A 92 -2.73 -4.63 -8.79
C GLY A 92 -2.17 -4.87 -10.20
N ALA A 93 -1.24 -4.03 -10.65
CA ALA A 93 -0.53 -4.26 -11.91
C ALA A 93 0.63 -5.24 -11.77
N ALA A 94 1.34 -5.20 -10.63
CA ALA A 94 2.54 -5.99 -10.39
C ALA A 94 2.26 -7.48 -10.25
N HIS A 95 1.25 -7.86 -9.46
CA HIS A 95 0.99 -9.27 -9.16
C HIS A 95 0.57 -10.11 -10.38
N LEU A 96 0.15 -9.48 -11.47
CA LEU A 96 -0.22 -10.16 -12.72
C LEU A 96 0.98 -10.44 -13.64
N LYS A 97 2.18 -9.99 -13.28
CA LYS A 97 3.39 -10.17 -14.10
C LYS A 97 4.12 -11.45 -13.76
N ASN A 98 4.91 -11.93 -14.71
CA ASN A 98 5.94 -12.95 -14.54
C ASN A 98 5.46 -14.24 -13.82
N GLY A 99 4.21 -14.64 -14.08
CA GLY A 99 3.60 -15.84 -13.47
C GLY A 99 3.00 -15.64 -12.08
N GLY A 100 3.04 -14.42 -11.55
CA GLY A 100 2.48 -14.07 -10.25
C GLY A 100 3.53 -13.47 -9.32
N VAL A 101 3.84 -12.17 -9.43
CA VAL A 101 4.76 -11.50 -8.50
C VAL A 101 4.07 -11.30 -7.14
N PRO A 102 4.57 -11.87 -6.02
CA PRO A 102 4.11 -11.52 -4.68
C PRO A 102 4.17 -10.00 -4.47
N SER A 103 3.01 -9.40 -4.25
CA SER A 103 2.87 -7.95 -4.17
C SER A 103 2.07 -7.54 -2.94
N THR A 104 2.32 -6.35 -2.42
CA THR A 104 1.51 -5.73 -1.37
C THR A 104 1.54 -4.22 -1.49
N THR A 105 0.66 -3.56 -0.74
CA THR A 105 0.71 -2.12 -0.52
C THR A 105 0.76 -1.82 0.98
N ILE A 106 1.81 -1.10 1.38
CA ILE A 106 1.94 -0.49 2.70
C ILE A 106 1.73 1.00 2.52
N GLY A 107 0.92 1.63 3.36
CA GLY A 107 0.59 3.02 3.09
C GLY A 107 0.20 3.90 4.25
N VAL A 108 0.40 5.20 4.04
CA VAL A 108 0.05 6.23 5.01
C VAL A 108 -1.47 6.47 4.98
N CYS A 109 -2.08 6.53 6.16
CA CYS A 109 -3.48 6.89 6.31
C CYS A 109 -3.66 8.41 6.09
N ALA A 110 -4.58 8.81 5.21
CA ALA A 110 -4.78 10.22 4.89
C ALA A 110 -6.24 10.59 4.58
N ARG A 111 -6.66 11.80 4.97
CA ARG A 111 -7.97 12.39 4.64
C ARG A 111 -7.88 13.25 3.39
N TYR A 112 -8.98 13.30 2.65
CA TYR A 112 -9.15 14.15 1.47
C TYR A 112 -8.15 13.84 0.34
N ILE A 113 -7.75 12.57 0.22
CA ILE A 113 -6.96 12.10 -0.92
C ILE A 113 -7.69 12.41 -2.23
N HIS A 114 -6.94 12.65 -3.30
CA HIS A 114 -7.43 13.08 -4.62
C HIS A 114 -8.05 14.49 -4.63
N SER A 115 -8.02 15.21 -3.52
CA SER A 115 -8.29 16.65 -3.50
C SER A 115 -7.00 17.46 -3.65
N HIS A 116 -7.12 18.77 -3.84
CA HIS A 116 -5.97 19.68 -3.87
C HIS A 116 -5.16 19.78 -2.56
N GLN A 117 -5.71 19.29 -1.43
CA GLN A 117 -5.08 19.36 -0.11
C GLN A 117 -5.40 18.10 0.69
N THR A 118 -4.36 17.36 1.07
CA THR A 118 -4.47 16.11 1.83
C THR A 118 -3.92 16.31 3.24
N LEU A 119 -4.51 15.61 4.22
CA LEU A 119 -4.06 15.63 5.62
C LEU A 119 -3.69 14.22 6.08
N TYR A 120 -2.55 14.09 6.74
CA TYR A 120 -2.10 12.86 7.39
C TYR A 120 -1.48 13.22 8.76
N ALA A 121 -1.35 12.24 9.65
CA ALA A 121 -0.60 12.41 10.90
C ALA A 121 0.87 12.07 10.68
N MET A 122 1.78 12.87 11.25
CA MET A 122 3.21 12.59 11.20
C MET A 122 3.54 11.21 11.79
N ASP A 123 2.86 10.81 12.87
CA ASP A 123 3.04 9.51 13.49
C ASP A 123 2.72 8.38 12.50
N ASP A 124 1.61 8.44 11.75
CA ASP A 124 1.27 7.42 10.74
C ASP A 124 2.34 7.31 9.63
N PHE A 125 2.98 8.43 9.27
CA PHE A 125 4.10 8.44 8.33
C PHE A 125 5.35 7.78 8.92
N LEU A 126 5.66 8.04 10.19
CA LEU A 126 6.79 7.43 10.87
C LEU A 126 6.60 5.93 11.05
N GLU A 127 5.39 5.48 11.38
CA GLU A 127 5.04 4.05 11.43
C GLU A 127 5.21 3.38 10.05
N ALA A 128 4.81 4.05 8.97
CA ALA A 128 5.01 3.55 7.61
C ALA A 128 6.49 3.54 7.18
N GLN A 129 7.28 4.52 7.62
CA GLN A 129 8.72 4.60 7.36
C GLN A 129 9.52 3.53 8.11
N ALA A 130 9.05 3.13 9.29
CA ALA A 130 9.70 2.10 10.10
C ALA A 130 9.54 0.68 9.51
N PHE A 131 8.60 0.51 8.59
CA PHE A 131 8.30 -0.74 7.88
C PHE A 131 9.37 -1.09 6.82
#